data_AF-A0A941L1W5-F1
#
_entry.id   AF-A0A941L1W5-F1
#
_cell.length_a   1.000
_cell.length_b   1.000
_cell.length_c   1.000
_cell.angle_alpha   90.00
_cell.angle_beta   90.00
_cell.angle_gamma   90.00
#
_symmetry.space_group_name_H-M   'P 1'
#
loop_
_entity.id
_entity.type
_entity.pdbx_description
1 polymer ?
#
loop_
_entity_poly.entity_id
_entity_poly.type
_entity_poly.pdbx_seq_one_letter_code
_entity_poly.pdbx_strand_id
1 'polypeptide(L)'
;MKKFLLILGLLILFSPAGIVIADDHTEGEVPTPAIVVEEPPEQIEDVAWTYRFLIPTTVAIATLVILGNVIQYFRQVTRKRYKVIEK
;
A
#
# COMPACT_ATOMS: atom_id res chain seq x y z
N MET A 1 1.02 5.92 -47.93
CA MET A 1 0.19 7.03 -47.40
C MET A 1 -1.20 6.60 -46.93
N LYS A 2 -1.90 5.63 -47.58
CA LYS A 2 -3.22 5.14 -47.12
C LYS A 2 -3.28 4.60 -45.67
N LYS A 3 -2.22 3.94 -45.20
CA LYS A 3 -2.15 3.41 -43.82
C LYS A 3 -2.15 4.53 -42.76
N PHE A 4 -1.58 5.69 -43.09
CA PHE A 4 -1.55 6.84 -42.19
C PHE A 4 -2.93 7.50 -42.06
N LEU A 5 -3.67 7.57 -43.17
CA LEU A 5 -5.06 8.04 -43.20
C LEU A 5 -6.01 7.16 -42.36
N LEU A 6 -5.80 5.85 -42.37
CA LEU A 6 -6.57 4.92 -41.53
C LEU A 6 -6.29 5.12 -40.04
N ILE A 7 -5.02 5.32 -39.67
CA ILE A 7 -4.61 5.55 -38.28
C ILE A 7 -5.13 6.91 -37.79
N LEU A 8 -5.05 7.95 -38.63
CA LEU A 8 -5.57 9.27 -38.30
C LEU A 8 -7.09 9.27 -38.12
N GLY A 9 -7.82 8.55 -38.98
CA GLY A 9 -9.28 8.38 -38.83
C GLY A 9 -9.66 7.61 -37.56
N LEU A 10 -8.91 6.56 -37.20
CA LEU A 10 -9.14 5.79 -35.98
C LEU A 10 -8.88 6.64 -34.72
N LEU A 11 -7.89 7.53 -34.75
CA LEU A 11 -7.52 8.40 -33.63
C LEU A 11 -8.58 9.49 -33.37
N ILE A 12 -9.27 9.97 -34.42
CA ILE A 12 -10.39 10.91 -34.29
C ILE A 12 -11.60 10.25 -33.62
N LEU A 13 -11.89 8.98 -33.93
CA LEU A 13 -13.01 8.23 -33.31
C LEU A 13 -12.81 7.93 -31.82
N PHE A 14 -11.55 7.83 -31.37
CA PHE A 14 -11.19 7.58 -29.96
C PHE A 14 -10.89 8.86 -29.17
N SER A 15 -11.01 10.04 -29.78
CA SER A 15 -10.75 11.30 -29.10
C SER A 15 -11.90 11.64 -28.13
N PRO A 16 -11.64 11.80 -26.82
CA PRO A 16 -12.66 12.14 -25.83
C PRO A 16 -13.19 13.58 -25.96
N ALA A 17 -12.74 14.34 -26.98
CA ALA A 17 -13.11 15.73 -27.20
C ALA A 17 -14.54 15.94 -27.78
N GLY A 18 -15.34 14.89 -27.91
CA GLY A 18 -16.60 14.90 -28.67
C GLY A 18 -17.89 14.76 -27.85
N ILE A 19 -17.86 14.89 -26.52
CA ILE A 19 -19.12 14.97 -25.75
C ILE A 19 -19.44 16.44 -25.51
N VAL A 20 -20.01 17.10 -26.51
CA VAL A 20 -20.78 18.32 -26.30
C VAL A 20 -22.19 17.84 -25.98
N ILE A 21 -22.52 17.73 -24.70
CA ILE A 21 -23.92 17.62 -24.29
C ILE A 21 -24.57 18.92 -24.74
N ALA A 22 -25.56 18.83 -25.62
CA ALA A 22 -26.44 19.96 -25.92
C ALA A 22 -27.20 20.24 -24.62
N ASP A 23 -26.69 21.21 -23.87
CA ASP A 23 -27.26 21.62 -22.61
C ASP A 23 -28.48 22.52 -22.90
N ASP A 24 -29.66 21.93 -22.95
CA ASP A 24 -30.95 22.63 -23.05
C ASP A 24 -31.37 23.14 -21.67
N HIS A 25 -30.47 23.85 -20.98
CA HIS A 25 -30.77 24.55 -19.74
C HIS A 25 -31.16 25.97 -20.09
N THR A 26 -32.47 26.26 -19.99
CA THR A 26 -33.02 27.61 -20.03
C THR A 26 -32.28 28.49 -19.02
N GLU A 27 -31.62 29.52 -19.52
CA GLU A 27 -30.83 30.47 -18.71
C GLU A 27 -31.70 31.09 -17.62
N GLY A 28 -31.55 30.62 -16.38
CA GLY A 28 -32.20 31.24 -15.22
C GLY A 28 -32.50 30.31 -14.06
N GLU A 29 -32.56 29.00 -14.29
CA GLU A 29 -32.91 28.06 -13.23
C GLU A 29 -31.75 27.08 -13.03
N VAL A 30 -31.05 27.23 -11.90
CA VAL A 30 -30.00 26.29 -11.49
C VAL A 30 -30.67 24.94 -11.27
N PRO A 31 -30.37 23.90 -12.07
CA PRO A 31 -31.02 22.62 -11.93
C PRO A 31 -30.69 22.05 -10.55
N THR A 32 -31.73 21.66 -9.82
CA THR A 32 -31.53 20.98 -8.54
C THR A 32 -30.96 19.59 -8.80
N PRO A 33 -29.85 19.21 -8.13
CA PRO A 33 -29.25 17.91 -8.35
C PRO A 33 -30.23 16.81 -7.93
N ALA A 34 -30.47 15.84 -8.81
CA ALA A 34 -31.36 14.71 -8.53
C ALA A 34 -30.88 13.84 -7.36
N ILE A 35 -29.58 13.87 -7.06
CA ILE A 35 -28.95 13.17 -5.95
C ILE A 35 -27.99 14.14 -5.27
N VAL A 36 -28.24 14.43 -4.00
CA VAL A 36 -27.32 15.20 -3.15
C VAL A 36 -26.24 14.22 -2.68
N VAL A 37 -25.00 14.41 -3.13
CA VAL A 37 -23.85 13.65 -2.62
C VAL A 37 -23.41 14.31 -1.32
N GLU A 38 -23.78 13.72 -0.19
CA GLU A 38 -23.25 14.12 1.10
C GLU A 38 -21.78 13.70 1.20
N GLU A 39 -20.95 14.60 1.74
CA GLU A 39 -19.57 14.27 2.02
C GLU A 39 -19.57 13.14 3.07
N PRO A 40 -18.95 11.98 2.76
CA PRO A 40 -18.93 10.88 3.71
C PRO A 40 -18.30 11.38 5.02
N PRO A 41 -18.84 10.99 6.19
CA PRO A 41 -18.29 11.44 7.46
C PRO A 41 -16.79 11.13 7.49
N GLU A 42 -15.99 12.04 8.05
CA GLU A 42 -14.56 11.82 8.28
C GLU A 42 -14.39 10.46 8.97
N GLN A 43 -13.89 9.48 8.22
CA GLN A 43 -13.62 8.17 8.76
C GLN A 43 -12.44 8.34 9.69
N ILE A 44 -12.68 8.11 10.98
CA ILE A 44 -11.60 8.03 11.97
C ILE A 44 -10.69 6.90 11.49
N GLU A 45 -9.47 7.23 11.06
CA GLU A 45 -8.48 6.22 10.69
C GLU A 45 -8.23 5.34 11.93
N ASP A 46 -8.59 4.06 11.83
CA ASP A 46 -8.31 3.09 12.87
C ASP A 46 -6.79 3.05 13.10
N VAL A 47 -6.37 3.22 14.36
CA VAL A 47 -4.96 3.13 14.73
C VAL A 47 -4.42 1.77 14.27
N ALA A 48 -3.52 1.79 13.30
CA ALA A 48 -2.98 0.59 12.69
C ALA A 48 -2.21 -0.27 13.71
N TRP A 49 -2.91 -1.27 14.27
CA TRP A 49 -2.45 -2.16 15.33
C TRP A 49 -1.15 -2.89 14.98
N THR A 50 -0.90 -3.12 13.69
CA THR A 50 0.31 -3.73 13.15
C THR A 50 1.55 -2.93 13.54
N TYR A 51 1.56 -1.61 13.34
CA TYR A 51 2.70 -0.78 13.72
C TYR A 51 2.83 -0.65 15.25
N ARG A 52 1.68 -0.63 15.94
CA ARG A 52 1.61 -0.52 17.41
C ARG A 52 2.20 -1.75 18.12
N PHE A 53 1.92 -2.96 17.62
CA PHE A 53 2.21 -4.20 18.33
C PHE A 53 3.07 -5.20 17.55
N LEU A 54 2.87 -5.36 16.24
CA LEU A 54 3.63 -6.34 15.45
C LEU A 54 5.11 -5.98 15.37
N ILE A 55 5.43 -4.71 15.12
CA ILE A 55 6.83 -4.28 14.98
C ILE A 55 7.58 -4.42 16.31
N PRO A 56 7.09 -3.88 17.46
CA PRO A 56 7.82 -4.03 18.72
C PRO A 56 7.96 -5.50 19.17
N THR A 57 6.94 -6.34 18.94
CA THR A 57 6.99 -7.76 19.34
C THR A 57 7.98 -8.55 18.50
N THR A 58 8.00 -8.36 17.18
CA THR A 58 8.96 -9.03 16.30
C THR A 58 10.40 -8.63 16.59
N VAL A 59 10.65 -7.34 16.85
CA VAL A 59 11.97 -6.84 17.27
C VAL A 59 12.38 -7.47 18.61
N ALA A 60 11.49 -7.52 19.60
CA ALA A 60 11.78 -8.14 20.89
C ALA A 60 12.17 -9.62 20.74
N ILE A 61 11.42 -10.39 19.95
CA ILE A 61 11.71 -11.81 19.70
C ILE A 61 13.06 -11.97 18.98
N ALA A 62 13.32 -11.20 17.93
CA ALA A 62 14.59 -11.25 17.20
C ALA A 62 15.78 -10.99 18.13
N THR A 63 15.65 -10.01 19.02
CA THR A 63 16.70 -9.65 19.98
C THR A 63 16.96 -10.79 20.97
N LEU A 64 15.91 -11.44 21.49
CA LEU A 64 16.03 -12.60 22.38
C LEU A 64 16.70 -13.79 21.68
N VAL A 65 16.38 -14.05 20.42
CA VAL A 65 16.98 -15.14 19.64
C VAL A 65 18.47 -14.91 19.43
N ILE A 66 18.87 -13.68 19.09
CA ILE A 66 20.29 -13.32 18.93
C ILE A 66 21.02 -13.50 20.26
N LEU A 67 20.49 -12.93 21.35
CA LEU A 67 21.09 -13.04 22.68
C LEU A 67 21.23 -14.51 23.13
N GLY A 68 20.18 -15.30 22.91
CA GLY A 68 20.18 -16.74 23.21
C GLY A 68 21.27 -17.49 22.43
N ASN A 69 21.41 -17.21 21.13
CA ASN A 69 22.46 -17.81 20.31
C ASN A 69 23.87 -17.41 20.79
N VAL A 70 24.08 -16.14 21.12
CA VAL A 70 25.36 -15.65 21.66
C VAL A 70 25.71 -16.41 22.95
N ILE A 71 24.78 -16.51 23.91
CA ILE A 71 25.00 -17.23 25.16
C ILE A 71 25.27 -18.72 24.91
N GLN A 72 24.51 -19.37 24.03
CA GLN A 72 24.72 -20.77 23.67
C GLN A 72 26.11 -21.00 23.06
N TYR A 73 26.52 -20.13 22.14
CA TYR A 73 27.85 -20.17 21.54
C TYR A 73 28.94 -20.09 22.61
N PHE A 74 28.89 -19.10 23.51
CA PHE A 74 29.86 -18.96 24.59
C PHE A 74 29.89 -20.18 25.51
N ARG A 75 28.72 -20.71 25.90
CA ARG A 75 28.63 -21.93 26.72
C ARG A 75 29.24 -23.14 26.02
N GLN A 76 29.01 -23.27 24.71
CA GLN A 76 29.57 -24.35 23.92
C GLN A 76 31.11 -24.23 23.80
N VAL A 77 31.63 -23.04 23.52
CA VAL A 77 33.06 -22.79 23.38
C VAL A 77 33.80 -23.06 24.69
N THR A 78 33.30 -22.51 25.80
CA THR A 78 33.91 -22.72 27.13
C THR A 78 33.87 -24.18 27.56
N ARG A 79 32.74 -24.89 27.41
CA ARG A 79 32.67 -26.33 27.76
C ARG A 79 33.54 -27.22 26.88
N LYS A 80 33.64 -26.95 25.57
CA LYS A 80 34.39 -27.81 24.64
C LYS A 80 35.90 -27.58 24.68
N ARG A 81 36.37 -26.37 25.02
CA ARG A 81 37.82 -26.04 25.05
C ARG A 81 38.53 -26.50 26.33
N TYR A 82 37.84 -26.56 27.46
CA TYR A 82 38.46 -26.88 28.77
C TYR A 82 38.11 -28.28 29.28
N LYS A 83 37.59 -29.18 28.44
CA LYS A 83 37.39 -30.57 28.83
C LYS A 83 38.75 -31.26 28.90
N VAL A 84 39.38 -31.20 30.07
CA VAL A 84 40.58 -31.98 30.39
C VAL A 84 40.16 -33.45 30.32
N ILE A 85 40.70 -34.15 29.32
CA ILE A 85 40.55 -35.59 29.20
C ILE A 85 41.60 -36.18 30.13
N GLU A 86 41.20 -36.67 31.30
CA GLU A 86 42.05 -37.54 32.09
C GLU A 86 42.25 -38.85 31.31
N LYS A 87 43.52 -39.21 31.10
CA LYS A 87 43.96 -40.38 30.34
C LYS A 87 44.25 -41.53 31.29
#